data_AF-A0AAW5E6Y6-F1
#
_entry.id   AF-A0AAW5E6Y6-F1
#
_cell.length_a   1.000
_cell.length_b   1.000
_cell.length_c   1.000
_cell.angle_alpha   90.00
_cell.angle_beta   90.00
_cell.angle_gamma   90.00
#
_symmetry.space_group_name_H-M   'P 1'
#
loop_
_entity.id
_entity.type
_entity.pdbx_description
1 polymer ?
#
loop_
_entity_poly.entity_id
_entity_poly.type
_entity_poly.pdbx_seq_one_letter_code
_entity_poly.pdbx_strand_id
1 'polypeptide(L)'
;MFVILIFIVLTGCSLETKTLPQFYEKDLSKVTKIAIVDGSTGYQKTIEDNKVINDFLNDIKDIKFIPDENQESRSGLDYGISLHQNGEETFHFALTRVNGHYYHTEPAIYPIVDEFYTTLTIEED
;
A
#
# COMPACT_ATOMS: atom_id res chain seq x y z
N MET A 1 -22.14 35.63 -35.19
CA MET A 1 -22.44 34.81 -33.99
C MET A 1 -21.47 33.65 -33.99
N PHE A 2 -20.40 33.73 -33.18
CA PHE A 2 -19.37 32.69 -33.11
C PHE A 2 -19.88 31.57 -32.21
N VAL A 3 -20.05 30.36 -32.76
CA VAL A 3 -20.38 29.16 -31.97
C VAL A 3 -19.07 28.62 -31.41
N ILE A 4 -18.85 28.79 -30.11
CA ILE A 4 -17.73 28.17 -29.40
C ILE A 4 -18.12 26.71 -29.15
N LEU A 5 -17.51 25.81 -29.91
CA LEU A 5 -17.62 24.36 -29.72
C LEU A 5 -16.65 23.96 -28.59
N ILE A 6 -17.17 23.77 -27.38
CA ILE A 6 -16.40 23.28 -26.24
C ILE A 6 -16.19 21.77 -26.43
N PHE A 7 -15.00 21.37 -26.90
CA PHE A 7 -14.54 19.99 -26.80
C PHE A 7 -14.12 19.72 -25.35
N ILE A 8 -15.04 19.17 -24.55
CA ILE A 8 -14.69 18.57 -23.27
C ILE A 8 -14.01 17.24 -23.59
N VAL A 9 -12.68 17.21 -23.50
CA VAL A 9 -11.93 15.96 -23.54
C VAL A 9 -12.17 15.25 -22.21
N LEU A 10 -13.16 14.36 -22.18
CA LEU A 10 -13.34 13.41 -21.09
C LEU A 10 -12.22 12.36 -21.20
N THR A 11 -11.03 12.67 -20.70
CA THR A 11 -10.09 11.60 -20.34
C THR A 11 -10.70 10.90 -19.13
N GLY A 12 -11.39 9.78 -19.36
CA GLY A 12 -11.69 8.86 -18.27
C GLY A 12 -10.35 8.35 -17.76
N CYS A 13 -9.90 8.84 -16.61
CA CYS A 13 -8.74 8.26 -15.94
C CYS A 13 -9.09 6.83 -15.56
N SER A 14 -8.64 5.86 -16.35
CA SER A 14 -8.59 4.46 -15.91
C SER A 14 -7.55 4.33 -14.81
N LEU A 15 -7.83 3.55 -13.77
CA LEU A 15 -6.82 3.17 -12.79
C LEU A 15 -5.72 2.37 -13.50
N GLU A 16 -4.47 2.63 -13.13
CA GLU A 16 -3.30 1.97 -13.72
C GLU A 16 -2.73 0.94 -12.76
N THR A 17 -2.08 -0.09 -13.33
CA THR A 17 -1.23 -0.99 -12.55
C THR A 17 -0.03 -0.22 -12.03
N LYS A 18 0.20 -0.29 -10.71
CA LYS A 18 1.29 0.42 -10.04
C LYS A 18 2.01 -0.49 -9.05
N THR A 19 3.25 -0.15 -8.76
CA THR A 19 4.07 -0.73 -7.70
C THR A 19 4.07 0.17 -6.47
N LEU A 20 4.56 -0.32 -5.33
CA LEU A 20 4.65 0.49 -4.10
C LEU A 20 5.44 1.80 -4.30
N PRO A 21 6.64 1.84 -4.94
CA PRO A 21 7.34 3.09 -5.21
C PRO A 21 6.52 4.08 -6.05
N GLN A 22 5.73 3.59 -7.00
CA GLN A 22 4.88 4.43 -7.86
C GLN A 22 3.67 5.01 -7.14
N PHE A 23 3.18 4.37 -6.07
CA PHE A 23 2.19 4.97 -5.18
C PHE A 23 2.81 5.92 -4.17
N TYR A 24 4.01 5.58 -3.68
CA TYR A 24 4.65 6.32 -2.61
C TYR A 24 5.16 7.69 -3.05
N GLU A 25 5.60 7.81 -4.31
CA GLU A 25 6.08 9.05 -4.95
C GLU A 25 7.21 9.77 -4.18
N LYS A 26 7.83 9.05 -3.25
CA LYS A 26 8.95 9.48 -2.40
C LYS A 26 10.04 8.41 -2.43
N ASP A 27 11.17 8.74 -1.82
CA ASP A 27 12.28 7.81 -1.68
C ASP A 27 12.00 6.80 -0.56
N LEU A 28 11.69 5.55 -0.94
CA LEU A 28 11.44 4.46 0.02
C LEU A 28 12.65 4.21 0.95
N SER A 29 13.87 4.53 0.53
CA SER A 29 15.08 4.35 1.36
C SER A 29 15.13 5.29 2.57
N LYS A 30 14.25 6.30 2.61
CA LYS A 30 14.10 7.24 3.74
C LYS A 30 13.03 6.82 4.74
N VAL A 31 12.38 5.67 4.55
CA VAL A 31 11.46 5.11 5.55
C VAL A 31 12.26 4.72 6.79
N THR A 32 11.85 5.25 7.95
CA THR A 32 12.52 5.03 9.24
C THR A 32 11.68 4.21 10.21
N LYS A 33 10.39 4.03 9.91
CA LYS A 33 9.48 3.20 10.72
C LYS A 33 8.37 2.62 9.85
N ILE A 34 8.01 1.37 10.13
CA ILE A 34 6.84 0.70 9.58
C ILE A 34 5.95 0.28 10.73
N ALA A 35 4.65 0.54 10.63
CA ALA A 35 3.64 -0.02 11.52
C ALA A 35 2.74 -0.95 10.71
N ILE A 36 2.51 -2.16 11.20
CA ILE A 36 1.63 -3.15 10.57
C ILE A 36 0.53 -3.51 11.55
N VAL A 37 -0.72 -3.34 11.13
CA VAL A 37 -1.92 -3.72 11.88
C VAL A 37 -2.52 -4.96 11.25
N ASP A 38 -2.73 -6.01 12.04
CA ASP A 38 -3.53 -7.16 11.61
C ASP A 38 -5.01 -6.82 11.71
N GLY A 39 -5.72 -6.73 10.58
CA GLY A 39 -7.14 -6.45 10.55
C GLY A 39 -8.00 -7.50 11.28
N SER A 40 -7.48 -8.72 11.49
CA SER A 40 -8.20 -9.81 12.15
C SER A 40 -8.24 -9.68 13.67
N THR A 41 -7.14 -9.23 14.26
CA THR A 41 -6.97 -9.12 15.71
C THR A 41 -7.00 -7.67 16.21
N GLY A 42 -6.67 -6.71 15.35
CA GLY A 42 -6.43 -5.32 15.70
C GLY A 42 -5.04 -5.06 16.27
N TYR A 43 -4.19 -6.08 16.44
CA TYR A 43 -2.85 -5.92 17.01
C TYR A 43 -1.90 -5.24 16.04
N GLN A 44 -1.04 -4.39 16.60
CA GLN A 44 -0.06 -3.63 15.85
C GLN A 44 1.35 -4.08 16.20
N LYS A 45 2.21 -4.22 15.18
CA LYS A 45 3.65 -4.34 15.35
C LYS A 45 4.34 -3.14 14.71
N THR A 46 5.28 -2.55 15.45
CA THR A 46 6.08 -1.41 15.00
C THR A 46 7.53 -1.83 14.78
N ILE A 47 8.08 -1.50 13.62
CA ILE A 47 9.46 -1.80 13.23
C ILE A 47 10.22 -0.49 13.03
N GLU A 48 11.33 -0.33 13.75
CA GLU A 48 12.26 0.81 13.61
C GLU A 48 13.69 0.37 13.22
N ASP A 49 13.95 -0.94 13.15
CA ASP A 49 15.24 -1.46 12.67
C ASP A 49 15.36 -1.25 11.16
N ASN A 50 16.30 -0.40 10.75
CA ASN A 50 16.50 -0.04 9.34
C ASN A 50 16.85 -1.23 8.44
N LYS A 51 17.53 -2.26 8.95
CA LYS A 51 17.83 -3.45 8.13
C LYS A 51 16.54 -4.22 7.87
N VAL A 52 15.74 -4.45 8.91
CA VAL A 52 14.45 -5.15 8.79
C VAL A 52 13.49 -4.39 7.88
N ILE A 53 13.41 -3.06 8.02
CA ILE A 53 12.61 -2.18 7.15
C ILE A 53 13.03 -2.33 5.69
N ASN A 54 14.34 -2.23 5.41
CA ASN A 54 14.85 -2.29 4.05
C ASN A 54 14.64 -3.67 3.41
N ASP A 55 14.84 -4.75 4.17
CA ASP A 55 14.60 -6.12 3.69
C ASP A 55 13.12 -6.28 3.32
N PHE A 56 12.20 -5.93 4.21
CA PHE A 56 10.76 -6.00 3.96
C PHE A 56 10.30 -5.16 2.76
N LEU A 57 10.74 -3.89 2.66
CA LEU A 57 10.40 -3.04 1.53
C LEU A 57 10.97 -3.59 0.21
N ASN A 58 12.13 -4.22 0.23
CA ASN A 58 12.70 -4.85 -0.96
C ASN A 58 11.87 -6.06 -1.43
N ASP A 59 11.26 -6.79 -0.51
CA ASP A 59 10.41 -7.95 -0.85
C ASP A 59 9.10 -7.54 -1.53
N ILE A 60 8.55 -6.37 -1.18
CA ILE A 60 7.24 -5.93 -1.68
C ILE A 60 7.29 -4.83 -2.75
N LYS A 61 8.42 -4.13 -2.92
CA LYS A 61 8.49 -2.92 -3.79
C LYS A 61 8.12 -3.19 -5.25
N ASP A 62 8.40 -4.37 -5.77
CA ASP A 62 8.20 -4.70 -7.19
C ASP A 62 6.86 -5.42 -7.44
N ILE A 63 6.07 -5.64 -6.38
CA ILE A 63 4.73 -6.23 -6.49
C ILE A 63 3.83 -5.28 -7.27
N LYS A 64 3.14 -5.83 -8.27
CA LYS A 64 2.18 -5.09 -9.07
C LYS A 64 0.82 -5.10 -8.40
N PHE A 65 0.29 -3.93 -8.12
CA PHE A 65 -1.11 -3.72 -7.75
C PHE A 65 -1.90 -3.47 -9.02
N ILE A 66 -2.70 -4.46 -9.41
CA ILE A 66 -3.52 -4.43 -10.61
C ILE A 66 -4.93 -4.03 -10.20
N PRO A 67 -5.49 -2.93 -10.72
CA PRO A 67 -6.83 -2.49 -10.36
C PRO A 67 -7.86 -3.57 -10.64
N ASP A 68 -8.74 -3.84 -9.68
CA ASP A 68 -9.84 -4.77 -9.90
C ASP A 68 -10.87 -4.16 -10.86
N GLU A 69 -11.42 -4.97 -11.76
CA GLU A 69 -12.54 -4.54 -12.62
C GLU A 69 -13.77 -4.15 -11.77
N ASN A 70 -14.02 -4.89 -10.68
CA ASN A 70 -15.04 -4.55 -9.71
C ASN A 70 -14.46 -3.69 -8.58
N GLN A 71 -14.88 -2.42 -8.54
CA GLN A 71 -14.51 -1.45 -7.50
C GLN A 71 -15.60 -1.25 -6.43
N GLU A 72 -16.62 -2.10 -6.38
CA GLU A 72 -17.64 -2.06 -5.33
C GLU A 72 -17.00 -2.23 -3.95
N SER A 73 -17.59 -1.54 -2.96
CA SER A 73 -17.16 -1.65 -1.58
C SER A 73 -17.20 -3.08 -1.09
N ARG A 74 -16.10 -3.54 -0.51
CA ARG A 74 -15.97 -4.85 0.13
C ARG A 74 -15.40 -4.70 1.53
N SER A 75 -15.86 -5.54 2.44
CA SER A 75 -15.25 -5.72 3.76
C SER A 75 -14.25 -6.87 3.70
N GLY A 76 -13.10 -6.68 4.32
CA GLY A 76 -12.05 -7.69 4.43
C GLY A 76 -11.24 -7.43 5.68
N LEU A 77 -10.67 -8.50 6.23
CA LEU A 77 -9.67 -8.43 7.29
C LEU A 77 -8.34 -8.74 6.61
N ASP A 78 -7.56 -7.70 6.33
CA ASP A 78 -6.20 -7.79 5.81
C ASP A 78 -5.26 -6.91 6.65
N TYR A 79 -3.97 -6.95 6.32
CA TYR A 79 -2.99 -6.11 6.99
C TYR A 79 -3.10 -4.66 6.51
N GLY A 80 -3.10 -3.73 7.45
CA GLY A 80 -2.84 -2.31 7.20
C GLY A 80 -1.37 -2.00 7.43
N ILE A 81 -0.72 -1.31 6.50
CA ILE A 81 0.69 -0.95 6.58
C ILE A 81 0.82 0.58 6.51
N SER A 82 1.49 1.17 7.50
CA SER A 82 1.87 2.58 7.53
C SER A 82 3.39 2.74 7.41
N LEU A 83 3.84 3.59 6.47
CA LEU A 83 5.23 3.97 6.28
C LEU A 83 5.49 5.36 6.85
N HIS A 84 6.53 5.50 7.66
CA HIS A 84 6.90 6.77 8.29
C HIS A 84 8.28 7.25 7.85
N GLN A 85 8.41 8.56 7.70
CA GLN A 85 9.69 9.26 7.51
C GLN A 85 9.78 10.42 8.49
N ASN A 86 10.95 10.58 9.13
CA ASN A 86 11.18 11.68 10.08
C ASN A 86 10.11 11.79 11.18
N GLY A 87 9.55 10.67 11.61
CA GLY A 87 8.50 10.61 12.65
C GLY A 87 7.06 10.84 12.16
N GLU A 88 6.86 11.22 10.90
CA GLU A 88 5.53 11.45 10.32
C GLU A 88 5.06 10.25 9.50
N GLU A 89 3.76 9.92 9.56
CA GLU A 89 3.17 8.98 8.61
C GLU A 89 3.17 9.61 7.22
N THR A 90 3.75 8.91 6.25
CA THR A 90 3.91 9.41 4.89
C THR A 90 3.08 8.68 3.87
N PHE A 91 2.64 7.47 4.19
CA PHE A 91 1.82 6.63 3.34
C PHE A 91 1.19 5.50 4.16
N HIS A 92 -0.05 5.16 3.82
CA HIS A 92 -0.78 4.06 4.43
C HIS A 92 -1.57 3.32 3.36
N PHE A 93 -1.57 1.98 3.43
CA PHE A 93 -2.33 1.14 2.52
C PHE A 93 -2.74 -0.18 3.17
N ALA A 94 -3.81 -0.78 2.65
CA ALA A 94 -4.16 -2.16 2.92
C ALA A 94 -3.70 -3.04 1.74
N LEU A 95 -3.50 -4.33 1.99
CA LEU A 95 -2.97 -5.26 0.98
C LEU A 95 -3.80 -5.32 -0.30
N THR A 96 -5.10 -5.08 -0.18
CA THR A 96 -6.06 -5.10 -1.29
C THR A 96 -6.64 -3.73 -1.62
N ARG A 97 -6.20 -2.67 -0.94
CA ARG A 97 -6.76 -1.32 -1.09
C ARG A 97 -5.73 -0.22 -0.90
N VAL A 98 -5.56 0.61 -1.94
CA VAL A 98 -4.63 1.74 -1.95
C VAL A 98 -5.38 2.99 -2.40
N ASN A 99 -5.24 4.11 -1.68
CA ASN A 99 -5.92 5.38 -2.01
C ASN A 99 -7.43 5.24 -2.28
N GLY A 100 -8.10 4.33 -1.56
CA GLY A 100 -9.53 4.10 -1.68
C GLY A 100 -9.95 3.11 -2.77
N HIS A 101 -9.05 2.68 -3.65
CA HIS A 101 -9.31 1.77 -4.77
C HIS A 101 -8.84 0.36 -4.47
N TYR A 102 -9.51 -0.61 -5.09
CA TYR A 102 -9.29 -2.04 -4.89
C TYR A 102 -8.34 -2.62 -5.93
N TYR A 103 -7.43 -3.46 -5.45
CA TYR A 103 -6.39 -4.10 -6.26
C TYR A 103 -6.24 -5.57 -5.86
N HIS A 104 -5.90 -6.40 -6.83
CA HIS A 104 -5.19 -7.66 -6.60
C HIS A 104 -3.70 -7.46 -6.88
N THR A 105 -2.88 -8.39 -6.39
CA THR A 105 -1.42 -8.27 -6.48
C THR A 105 -0.78 -9.43 -7.23
N GLU A 106 0.23 -9.11 -8.03
CA GLU A 106 1.10 -10.09 -8.69
C GLU A 106 2.58 -9.79 -8.43
N PRO A 107 3.32 -10.67 -7.72
CA PRO A 107 2.81 -11.85 -6.99
C PRO A 107 1.86 -11.46 -5.85
N ALA A 108 1.15 -12.43 -5.28
CA ALA A 108 0.25 -12.19 -4.15
C ALA A 108 1.03 -11.65 -2.94
N ILE A 109 0.64 -10.47 -2.45
CA ILE A 109 1.33 -9.79 -1.34
C ILE A 109 1.02 -10.40 0.03
N TYR A 110 -0.17 -10.97 0.22
CA TYR A 110 -0.63 -11.50 1.52
C TYR A 110 0.36 -12.47 2.18
N PRO A 111 0.81 -13.57 1.53
CA PRO A 111 1.71 -14.51 2.19
C PRO A 111 3.05 -13.88 2.61
N ILE A 112 3.55 -12.90 1.86
CA ILE A 112 4.80 -12.19 2.17
C ILE A 112 4.64 -11.36 3.45
N VAL A 113 3.53 -10.63 3.55
CA VAL A 113 3.25 -9.78 4.72
C VAL A 113 2.87 -10.60 5.95
N ASP A 114 2.11 -11.68 5.77
CA ASP A 114 1.72 -12.60 6.84
C ASP A 114 2.95 -13.30 7.46
N GLU A 115 3.84 -13.83 6.61
CA GLU A 115 5.10 -14.43 7.07
C GLU A 115 5.97 -13.41 7.79
N PHE A 116 6.12 -12.21 7.23
CA PHE A 116 6.86 -11.14 7.88
C PHE A 116 6.26 -10.80 9.25
N TYR A 117 4.96 -10.54 9.33
CA TYR A 117 4.29 -10.13 10.58
C TYR A 117 4.39 -11.20 11.67
N THR A 118 4.17 -12.47 11.31
CA THR A 118 4.16 -13.59 12.27
C THR A 118 5.55 -13.96 12.77
N THR A 119 6.61 -13.71 11.98
CA THR A 119 8.00 -13.97 12.38
C THR A 119 8.65 -12.84 13.19
N LEU A 120 8.05 -11.64 13.21
CA LEU A 120 8.51 -10.55 14.06
C LEU A 120 8.40 -10.93 15.55
N THR A 121 9.55 -11.06 16.21
CA THR A 121 9.68 -11.22 17.66
C THR A 121 9.62 -9.85 18.34
N ILE A 122 8.50 -9.17 18.20
CA ILE A 122 8.21 -7.86 18.80
C ILE A 122 6.98 -8.06 19.69
N GLU A 123 6.99 -7.47 20.89
CA GLU A 123 5.80 -7.48 21.76
C GLU A 123 4.67 -6.71 21.05
N GLU A 124 3.47 -7.28 21.05
CA GLU A 124 2.28 -6.67 20.48
C GLU A 124 1.74 -5.64 21.48
N ASP A 125 1.48 -4.41 21.00
CA ASP A 125 0.91 -3.32 21.81
C ASP A 125 -0.62 -3.42 21.94
#